data_AF-A0A2L2M2A4-F1
#
_entry.id   AF-A0A2L2M2A4-F1
#
_cell.length_a   1.000
_cell.length_b   1.000
_cell.length_c   1.000
_cell.angle_alpha   90.00
_cell.angle_beta   90.00
_cell.angle_gamma   90.00
#
_symmetry.space_group_name_H-M   'P 1'
#
loop_
_entity.id
_entity.type
_entity.pdbx_description
1 polymer ?
#
loop_
_entity_poly.entity_id
_entity_poly.type
_entity_poly.pdbx_seq_one_letter_code
_entity_poly.pdbx_strand_id
1 'polypeptide(L)'
;MNVVFRVDASIQMGTGHVMRCLTLADALKNRGAECYFICREHPGNLIGLITQRGYHVDALPYMDLSQEDKLQNHNADLAHAAWLGATQKADASLCIPIMEALKPDWLIVDHYALDIRWEQVLRPYCKRVMVIDDLADREHDCDLLLDQTFGRDLKDYIARVPVSCEILCGAEYALLRPEFSQWREYSLERRENSQLKHLLINLGGVDKDNITTQILIALKQCALPSELKITVVMGGTAPWIKEVRQQAQDMPWTTEVVVGVNNMAELMAKSDLAIGAAGSTSWERCCLGLPSIMVVLADNQNLIAKDLHNWGAAISIQQKEIEHNLPFILNQLSTSQLKHMQCKALQVTKGLGVKILLSYINSESDLC
;
A
#
# COMPACT_ATOMS: atom_id res chain seq x y z
N MET A 1 -9.01 24.89 -1.35
CA MET A 1 -8.93 24.03 -0.15
C MET A 1 -7.48 23.69 0.07
N ASN A 2 -6.97 23.85 1.29
CA ASN A 2 -5.61 23.47 1.68
C ASN A 2 -5.64 22.12 2.40
N VAL A 3 -4.81 21.17 1.97
CA VAL A 3 -4.73 19.82 2.54
C VAL A 3 -3.28 19.51 2.91
N VAL A 4 -3.04 19.11 4.15
CA VAL A 4 -1.72 18.70 4.64
C VAL A 4 -1.72 17.20 4.87
N PHE A 5 -0.73 16.50 4.33
CA PHE A 5 -0.51 15.07 4.57
C PHE A 5 0.64 14.89 5.55
N ARG A 6 0.42 14.19 6.68
CA ARG A 6 1.50 13.67 7.53
C ARG A 6 1.69 12.19 7.22
N VAL A 7 2.76 11.88 6.50
CA VAL A 7 3.05 10.53 6.00
C VAL A 7 4.55 10.33 5.81
N ASP A 8 5.04 9.12 6.07
CA ASP A 8 6.44 8.76 5.87
C ASP A 8 6.60 7.53 4.96
N ALA A 9 7.79 7.40 4.37
CA ALA A 9 8.26 6.18 3.74
C ALA A 9 9.71 5.94 4.17
N SER A 10 10.14 4.69 4.20
CA SER A 10 11.53 4.31 4.48
C SER A 10 11.84 2.92 3.94
N ILE A 11 13.10 2.49 4.03
CA ILE A 11 13.49 1.10 3.75
C ILE A 11 12.69 0.11 4.63
N GLN A 12 12.41 0.48 5.88
CA GLN A 12 11.71 -0.39 6.84
C GLN A 12 10.19 -0.38 6.65
N MET A 13 9.60 0.80 6.45
CA MET A 13 8.14 0.98 6.29
C MET A 13 7.65 0.60 4.89
N GLY A 14 8.56 0.62 3.91
CA GLY A 14 8.22 0.56 2.51
C GLY A 14 7.63 1.87 2.00
N THR A 15 6.98 1.79 0.85
CA THR A 15 6.50 2.96 0.09
C THR A 15 4.98 3.11 0.10
N GLY A 16 4.25 2.18 0.70
CA GLY A 16 2.79 2.06 0.58
C GLY A 16 2.03 3.32 0.99
N HIS A 17 2.35 3.85 2.17
CA HIS A 17 1.72 5.04 2.75
C HIS A 17 1.85 6.26 1.81
N VAL A 18 3.07 6.64 1.43
CA VAL A 18 3.30 7.76 0.51
C VAL A 18 2.60 7.55 -0.83
N MET A 19 2.62 6.34 -1.40
CA MET A 19 2.00 6.10 -2.71
C MET A 19 0.47 6.23 -2.69
N ARG A 20 -0.21 5.80 -1.61
CA ARG A 20 -1.66 5.99 -1.47
C ARG A 20 -2.02 7.44 -1.16
N CYS A 21 -1.23 8.14 -0.34
CA CYS A 21 -1.39 9.58 -0.11
C CYS A 21 -1.17 10.40 -1.38
N LEU A 22 -0.15 10.10 -2.19
CA LEU A 22 0.07 10.75 -3.49
C LEU A 22 -1.10 10.54 -4.44
N THR A 23 -1.68 9.35 -4.44
CA THR A 23 -2.88 9.05 -5.25
C THR A 23 -4.06 9.95 -4.86
N LEU A 24 -4.27 10.14 -3.56
CA LEU A 24 -5.32 11.04 -3.06
C LEU A 24 -4.98 12.51 -3.34
N ALA A 25 -3.74 12.94 -3.09
CA ALA A 25 -3.28 14.30 -3.36
C ALA A 25 -3.44 14.68 -4.84
N ASP A 26 -3.06 13.79 -5.77
CA ASP A 26 -3.23 14.01 -7.21
C ASP A 26 -4.71 14.24 -7.57
N ALA A 27 -5.60 13.45 -6.94
CA ALA A 27 -7.03 13.56 -7.21
C ALA A 27 -7.67 14.81 -6.59
N LEU A 28 -7.20 15.25 -5.41
CA LEU A 28 -7.59 16.50 -4.77
C LEU A 28 -7.08 17.73 -5.55
N LYS A 29 -5.82 17.70 -5.99
CA LYS A 29 -5.21 18.74 -6.83
C LYS A 29 -5.95 18.92 -8.15
N ASN A 30 -6.37 17.82 -8.78
CA ASN A 30 -7.22 17.85 -9.98
C ASN A 30 -8.59 18.50 -9.76
N ARG A 31 -9.01 18.70 -8.50
CA ARG A 31 -10.21 19.44 -8.10
C ARG A 31 -9.91 20.82 -7.52
N GLY A 32 -8.68 21.33 -7.70
CA GLY A 32 -8.27 22.67 -7.27
C GLY A 32 -7.86 22.78 -5.80
N ALA A 33 -7.57 21.66 -5.12
CA ALA A 33 -6.95 21.71 -3.80
C ALA A 33 -5.44 21.97 -3.89
N GLU A 34 -4.90 22.69 -2.92
CA GLU A 34 -3.47 22.83 -2.70
C GLU A 34 -3.04 21.79 -1.66
N CYS A 35 -2.12 20.90 -2.04
CA CYS A 35 -1.66 19.81 -1.18
C CYS A 35 -0.21 20.00 -0.74
N TYR A 36 0.03 19.79 0.54
CA TYR A 36 1.31 19.92 1.23
C TYR A 36 1.63 18.61 1.95
N PHE A 37 2.90 18.29 2.09
CA PHE A 37 3.35 17.09 2.78
C PHE A 37 4.30 17.44 3.93
N ILE A 38 4.12 16.76 5.06
CA ILE A 38 5.06 16.74 6.16
C ILE A 38 5.63 15.32 6.24
N CYS A 39 6.91 15.20 5.93
CA CYS A 39 7.61 13.92 5.85
C CYS A 39 8.91 13.98 6.67
N ARG A 40 9.30 12.87 7.28
CA ARG A 40 10.59 12.73 7.96
C ARG A 40 11.65 12.19 7.01
N GLU A 41 12.87 12.67 7.17
CA GLU A 41 14.05 12.29 6.39
C GLU A 41 14.61 10.90 6.73
N HIS A 42 13.74 9.89 6.84
CA HIS A 42 14.17 8.51 7.04
C HIS A 42 15.09 8.01 5.91
N PRO A 43 16.02 7.09 6.17
CA PRO A 43 16.72 6.38 5.12
C PRO A 43 15.74 5.69 4.15
N GLY A 44 15.86 6.02 2.85
CA GLY A 44 14.96 5.54 1.80
C GLY A 44 13.60 6.24 1.74
N ASN A 45 13.47 7.45 2.30
CA ASN A 45 12.28 8.27 2.15
C ASN A 45 11.95 8.60 0.69
N LEU A 46 10.73 9.08 0.47
CA LEU A 46 10.20 9.47 -0.84
C LEU A 46 9.98 10.98 -0.99
N ILE A 47 10.65 11.83 -0.20
CA ILE A 47 10.54 13.29 -0.27
C ILE A 47 10.87 13.79 -1.69
N GLY A 48 11.93 13.24 -2.31
CA GLY A 48 12.32 13.58 -3.68
C GLY A 48 11.22 13.26 -4.71
N LEU A 49 10.52 12.12 -4.56
CA LEU A 49 9.41 11.75 -5.43
C LEU A 49 8.21 12.70 -5.26
N ILE A 50 7.87 13.05 -4.02
CA ILE A 50 6.78 13.98 -3.71
C ILE A 50 7.08 15.36 -4.31
N THR A 51 8.30 15.86 -4.15
CA THR A 51 8.76 17.13 -4.72
C THR A 51 8.76 17.10 -6.26
N GLN A 52 9.20 15.98 -6.87
CA GLN A 52 9.19 15.81 -8.33
C GLN A 52 7.76 15.83 -8.91
N ARG A 53 6.75 15.40 -8.14
CA ARG A 53 5.33 15.53 -8.52
C ARG A 53 4.78 16.95 -8.35
N GLY A 54 5.60 17.90 -7.88
CA GLY A 54 5.25 19.31 -7.75
C GLY A 54 4.44 19.61 -6.49
N TYR A 55 4.65 18.85 -5.41
CA TYR A 55 4.12 19.16 -4.09
C TYR A 55 5.19 19.82 -3.21
N HIS A 56 4.75 20.71 -2.32
CA HIS A 56 5.61 21.23 -1.27
C HIS A 56 5.79 20.18 -0.18
N VAL A 57 7.01 20.03 0.34
CA VAL A 57 7.34 19.11 1.42
C VAL A 57 8.11 19.84 2.51
N ASP A 58 7.56 19.83 3.71
CA ASP A 58 8.27 20.19 4.94
C ASP A 58 8.95 18.94 5.49
N ALA A 59 10.28 18.92 5.41
CA ALA A 59 11.11 17.80 5.84
C ALA A 59 11.43 17.90 7.35
N LEU A 60 11.02 16.88 8.11
CA LEU A 60 11.37 16.75 9.53
C LEU A 60 12.70 15.99 9.67
N PRO A 61 13.63 16.43 10.55
CA PRO A 61 14.92 15.77 10.73
C PRO A 61 14.75 14.35 11.29
N TYR A 62 15.49 13.39 10.75
CA TYR A 62 15.52 12.04 11.32
C TYR A 62 16.30 12.01 12.64
N MET A 63 15.71 11.48 13.70
CA MET A 63 16.40 11.26 14.98
C MET A 63 16.62 9.75 15.16
N ASP A 64 17.89 9.32 15.17
CA ASP A 64 18.22 7.95 15.49
C ASP A 64 18.05 7.73 17.00
N LEU A 65 16.85 7.31 17.42
CA LEU A 65 16.53 7.05 18.82
C LEU A 65 17.13 5.73 19.34
N SER A 66 18.08 5.12 18.62
CA SER A 66 18.82 3.98 19.12
C SER A 66 19.85 4.42 20.16
N GLN A 67 19.41 4.58 21.41
CA GLN A 67 20.06 4.13 22.67
C GLN A 67 19.50 4.84 23.91
N GLU A 68 19.15 6.14 23.84
CA GLU A 68 18.83 6.91 25.06
C GLU A 68 17.37 6.77 25.55
N ASP A 69 16.42 6.47 24.67
CA ASP A 69 14.98 6.60 25.00
C ASP A 69 14.25 5.29 25.34
N LYS A 70 14.93 4.14 25.32
CA LYS A 70 14.35 2.88 25.85
C LYS A 70 14.01 2.97 27.34
N LEU A 71 14.60 3.94 28.06
CA LEU A 71 14.41 4.16 29.49
C LEU A 71 13.37 5.24 29.84
N GLN A 72 12.88 6.04 28.88
CA GLN A 72 11.92 7.15 29.13
C GLN A 72 10.66 7.12 28.24
N ASN A 73 10.55 6.19 27.29
CA ASN A 73 9.44 6.16 26.35
C ASN A 73 8.11 5.72 26.99
N HIS A 74 7.25 6.70 27.32
CA HIS A 74 5.81 6.53 27.45
C HIS A 74 5.09 6.21 26.10
N ASN A 75 5.85 6.09 25.00
CA ASN A 75 5.36 5.63 23.69
C ASN A 75 5.57 4.13 23.43
N ALA A 76 6.05 3.38 24.42
CA ALA A 76 6.34 1.94 24.31
C ALA A 76 5.10 1.05 24.06
N ASP A 77 3.89 1.62 24.05
CA ASP A 77 2.64 0.86 23.94
C ASP A 77 2.24 0.53 22.49
N LEU A 78 2.67 1.32 21.50
CA LEU A 78 2.33 1.05 20.09
C LEU A 78 3.36 0.13 19.43
N ALA A 79 2.88 -0.92 18.75
CA ALA A 79 3.73 -1.90 18.06
C ALA A 79 4.69 -1.27 17.03
N HIS A 80 4.29 -0.14 16.43
CA HIS A 80 5.04 0.55 15.38
C HIS A 80 5.65 1.88 15.83
N ALA A 81 5.74 2.18 17.14
CA ALA A 81 6.25 3.46 17.64
C ALA A 81 7.63 3.84 17.06
N ALA A 82 8.52 2.86 16.88
CA ALA A 82 9.86 3.05 16.34
C ALA A 82 9.88 3.59 14.89
N TRP A 83 8.80 3.41 14.13
CA TRP A 83 8.71 3.86 12.73
C TRP A 83 8.69 5.40 12.63
N LEU A 84 8.31 6.10 13.70
CA LEU A 84 8.22 7.56 13.66
C LEU A 84 9.59 8.24 13.53
N GLY A 85 10.67 7.65 14.04
CA GLY A 85 12.00 8.30 14.10
C GLY A 85 12.04 9.55 14.99
N ALA A 86 11.11 9.65 15.94
CA ALA A 86 10.98 10.68 16.98
C ALA A 86 9.92 10.23 18.02
N THR A 87 9.76 10.99 19.11
CA THR A 87 8.55 10.86 19.94
C THR A 87 7.37 11.57 19.28
N GLN A 88 6.14 11.14 19.56
CA GLN A 88 4.94 11.84 19.04
C GLN A 88 4.92 13.32 19.44
N LYS A 89 5.33 13.64 20.68
CA LYS A 89 5.43 15.02 21.17
C LYS A 89 6.43 15.85 20.35
N ALA A 90 7.61 15.30 20.06
CA ALA A 90 8.61 15.99 19.25
C ALA A 90 8.14 16.16 17.80
N ASP A 91 7.53 15.13 17.21
CA ASP A 91 6.93 15.20 15.87
C ASP A 91 5.84 16.28 15.79
N ALA A 92 4.87 16.29 16.72
CA ALA A 92 3.83 17.29 16.79
C ALA A 92 4.40 18.71 16.96
N SER A 93 5.40 18.89 17.83
CA SER A 93 6.04 20.19 18.06
C SER A 93 6.66 20.78 16.79
N LEU A 94 7.21 19.93 15.92
CA LEU A 94 7.76 20.35 14.64
C LEU A 94 6.66 20.59 13.58
N CYS A 95 5.53 19.90 13.68
CA CYS A 95 4.39 20.10 12.78
C CYS A 95 3.61 21.39 13.07
N ILE A 96 3.48 21.81 14.35
CA ILE A 96 2.70 23.00 14.75
C ILE A 96 3.00 24.25 13.91
N PRO A 97 4.25 24.73 13.78
CA PRO A 97 4.52 25.96 13.03
C PRO A 97 4.13 25.87 11.55
N ILE A 98 4.23 24.67 10.94
CA ILE A 98 3.80 24.41 9.57
C ILE A 98 2.27 24.51 9.49
N MET A 99 1.56 23.88 10.43
CA MET A 99 0.11 23.90 10.50
C MET A 99 -0.44 25.31 10.78
N GLU A 100 0.21 26.10 11.63
CA GLU A 100 -0.15 27.51 11.90
C GLU A 100 -0.02 28.39 10.67
N ALA A 101 1.00 28.14 9.85
CA ALA A 101 1.24 28.87 8.61
C ALA A 101 0.22 28.51 7.53
N LEU A 102 -0.09 27.22 7.36
CA LEU A 102 -0.94 26.70 6.30
C LEU A 102 -2.45 26.73 6.63
N LYS A 103 -2.80 26.62 7.91
CA LYS A 103 -4.17 26.51 8.45
C LYS A 103 -5.06 25.60 7.59
N PRO A 104 -4.68 24.32 7.43
CA PRO A 104 -5.34 23.45 6.45
C PRO A 104 -6.81 23.19 6.77
N ASP A 105 -7.59 23.05 5.71
CA ASP A 105 -8.96 22.56 5.80
C ASP A 105 -8.96 21.08 6.24
N TRP A 106 -7.98 20.30 5.77
CA TRP A 106 -7.81 18.89 6.13
C TRP A 106 -6.35 18.57 6.50
N LEU A 107 -6.17 17.94 7.65
CA LEU A 107 -4.97 17.18 8.01
C LEU A 107 -5.24 15.70 7.72
N ILE A 108 -4.51 15.11 6.78
CA ILE A 108 -4.60 13.68 6.44
C ILE A 108 -3.39 12.96 7.05
N VAL A 109 -3.65 12.04 7.96
CA VAL A 109 -2.62 11.29 8.70
C VAL A 109 -2.58 9.86 8.19
N ASP A 110 -1.40 9.40 7.79
CA ASP A 110 -1.16 8.02 7.37
C ASP A 110 0.15 7.50 7.98
N HIS A 111 0.09 7.16 9.26
CA HIS A 111 1.27 6.74 10.01
C HIS A 111 0.90 5.87 11.23
N TYR A 112 1.43 4.65 11.32
CA TYR A 112 1.10 3.71 12.41
C TYR A 112 1.57 4.12 13.80
N ALA A 113 2.61 4.96 13.88
CA ALA A 113 3.13 5.44 15.16
C ALA A 113 2.36 6.66 15.73
N LEU A 114 1.37 7.19 15.00
CA LEU A 114 0.57 8.33 15.41
C LEU A 114 -0.84 7.86 15.81
N ASP A 115 -1.32 8.38 16.93
CA ASP A 115 -2.63 8.08 17.51
C ASP A 115 -3.27 9.36 18.06
N ILE A 116 -4.38 9.19 18.77
CA ILE A 116 -5.15 10.25 19.44
C ILE A 116 -4.29 11.28 20.18
N ARG A 117 -3.14 10.89 20.76
CA ARG A 117 -2.27 11.80 21.53
C ARG A 117 -1.62 12.84 20.63
N TRP A 118 -1.19 12.45 19.43
CA TRP A 118 -0.63 13.37 18.45
C TRP A 118 -1.73 14.19 17.76
N GLU A 119 -2.85 13.54 17.43
CA GLU A 119 -3.97 14.16 16.72
C GLU A 119 -4.59 15.29 17.53
N GLN A 120 -4.83 15.10 18.84
CA GLN A 120 -5.35 16.14 19.73
C GLN A 120 -4.44 17.37 19.83
N VAL A 121 -3.12 17.20 19.69
CA VAL A 121 -2.18 18.32 19.72
C VAL A 121 -2.29 19.16 18.44
N LEU A 122 -2.55 18.53 17.28
CA LEU A 122 -2.67 19.25 16.01
C LEU A 122 -4.10 19.67 15.65
N ARG A 123 -5.11 19.10 16.32
CA ARG A 123 -6.54 19.42 16.18
C ARG A 123 -6.83 20.94 16.16
N PRO A 124 -6.22 21.80 17.01
CA PRO A 124 -6.51 23.24 17.00
C PRO A 124 -6.02 24.00 15.75
N TYR A 125 -5.16 23.39 14.93
CA TYR A 125 -4.49 24.05 13.79
C TYR A 125 -5.04 23.60 12.42
N CYS A 126 -6.09 22.80 12.39
CA CYS A 126 -6.77 22.37 11.17
C CYS A 126 -8.28 22.40 11.36
N LYS A 127 -9.05 22.49 10.26
CA LYS A 127 -10.52 22.39 10.38
C LYS A 127 -10.96 20.95 10.59
N ARG A 128 -10.33 20.00 9.89
CA ARG A 128 -10.66 18.58 9.92
C ARG A 128 -9.44 17.67 9.92
N VAL A 129 -9.61 16.49 10.50
CA VAL A 129 -8.61 15.42 10.54
C VAL A 129 -9.18 14.19 9.86
N MET A 130 -8.46 13.67 8.88
CA MET A 130 -8.70 12.36 8.29
C MET A 130 -7.57 11.43 8.68
N VAL A 131 -7.88 10.20 9.09
CA VAL A 131 -6.89 9.16 9.40
C VAL A 131 -7.04 8.01 8.41
N ILE A 132 -5.93 7.58 7.82
CA ILE A 132 -5.85 6.30 7.11
C ILE A 132 -5.26 5.28 8.08
N ASP A 133 -6.08 4.33 8.51
CA ASP A 133 -5.68 3.24 9.40
C ASP A 133 -6.08 1.88 8.82
N ASP A 134 -5.20 0.89 8.91
CA ASP A 134 -5.49 -0.50 8.51
C ASP A 134 -5.14 -1.52 9.61
N LEU A 135 -4.88 -1.04 10.84
CA LEU A 135 -4.54 -1.87 11.99
C LEU A 135 -5.72 -2.09 12.95
N ALA A 136 -6.57 -1.08 13.14
CA ALA A 136 -7.67 -1.08 14.12
C ALA A 136 -7.22 -1.41 15.55
N ASP A 137 -6.04 -0.94 15.96
CA ASP A 137 -5.39 -1.29 17.22
C ASP A 137 -5.28 -0.14 18.22
N ARG A 138 -5.50 1.11 17.80
CA ARG A 138 -5.39 2.32 18.61
C ARG A 138 -6.58 3.26 18.45
N GLU A 139 -6.68 4.24 19.34
CA GLU A 139 -7.72 5.28 19.29
C GLU A 139 -7.27 6.45 18.40
N HIS A 140 -8.24 7.11 17.77
CA HIS A 140 -8.03 8.25 16.89
C HIS A 140 -9.04 9.38 17.20
N ASP A 141 -8.58 10.63 17.25
CA ASP A 141 -9.41 11.86 17.22
C ASP A 141 -9.45 12.42 15.80
N CYS A 142 -10.41 11.93 15.01
CA CYS A 142 -10.59 12.32 13.62
C CYS A 142 -12.06 12.50 13.25
N ASP A 143 -12.32 13.25 12.17
CA ASP A 143 -13.66 13.42 11.61
C ASP A 143 -13.98 12.38 10.54
N LEU A 144 -12.93 11.83 9.89
CA LEU A 144 -13.04 10.81 8.86
C LEU A 144 -11.95 9.75 9.04
N LEU A 145 -12.34 8.50 9.24
CA LEU A 145 -11.45 7.36 9.26
C LEU A 145 -11.62 6.54 7.98
N LEU A 146 -10.51 6.22 7.33
CA LEU A 146 -10.46 5.33 6.17
C LEU A 146 -9.64 4.09 6.49
N ASP A 147 -10.28 2.93 6.40
CA ASP A 147 -9.62 1.64 6.35
C ASP A 147 -9.96 0.91 5.04
N GLN A 148 -8.97 0.81 4.16
CA GLN A 148 -9.12 0.20 2.85
C GLN A 148 -8.97 -1.34 2.85
N THR A 149 -8.95 -1.97 4.01
CA THR A 149 -8.74 -3.42 4.14
C THR A 149 -9.99 -4.20 3.78
N PHE A 150 -9.86 -5.17 2.87
CA PHE A 150 -10.95 -6.09 2.54
C PHE A 150 -11.40 -6.88 3.77
N GLY A 151 -12.70 -6.90 4.02
CA GLY A 151 -13.29 -7.57 5.19
C GLY A 151 -13.30 -6.73 6.46
N ARG A 152 -12.75 -5.51 6.44
CA ARG A 152 -12.83 -4.60 7.59
C ARG A 152 -14.27 -4.19 7.86
N ASP A 153 -14.67 -4.25 9.12
CA ASP A 153 -16.01 -3.86 9.57
C ASP A 153 -15.96 -2.55 10.37
N LEU A 154 -17.03 -1.77 10.32
CA LEU A 154 -17.20 -0.54 11.10
C LEU A 154 -16.99 -0.78 12.60
N LYS A 155 -17.44 -1.93 13.11
CA LYS A 155 -17.34 -2.33 14.53
C LYS A 155 -15.91 -2.38 15.06
N ASP A 156 -14.93 -2.58 14.19
CA ASP A 156 -13.52 -2.57 14.58
C ASP A 156 -13.07 -1.18 15.06
N TYR A 157 -13.78 -0.12 14.64
CA TYR A 157 -13.45 1.28 14.94
C TYR A 157 -14.47 2.02 15.81
N ILE A 158 -15.74 1.61 15.92
CA ILE A 158 -16.79 2.38 16.65
C ILE A 158 -16.32 2.80 18.07
N ALA A 159 -15.60 1.92 18.77
CA ALA A 159 -15.12 2.18 20.13
C ALA A 159 -13.77 2.93 20.18
N ARG A 160 -13.18 3.26 19.04
CA ARG A 160 -11.82 3.81 18.89
C ARG A 160 -11.80 5.22 18.27
N VAL A 161 -12.96 5.74 17.89
CA VAL A 161 -13.10 7.08 17.29
C VAL A 161 -14.23 7.87 17.96
N PRO A 162 -14.26 9.21 17.84
CA PRO A 162 -15.41 10.01 18.25
C PRO A 162 -16.72 9.51 17.62
N VAL A 163 -17.83 9.64 18.34
CA VAL A 163 -19.16 9.25 17.85
C VAL A 163 -19.55 10.00 16.57
N SER A 164 -18.99 11.20 16.35
CA SER A 164 -19.20 12.00 15.15
C SER A 164 -18.30 11.62 13.97
N CYS A 165 -17.33 10.73 14.16
CA CYS A 165 -16.40 10.32 13.11
C CYS A 165 -17.12 9.49 12.05
N GLU A 166 -16.92 9.86 10.79
CA GLU A 166 -17.34 9.07 9.65
C GLU A 166 -16.32 7.96 9.39
N ILE A 167 -16.77 6.71 9.24
CA ILE A 167 -15.89 5.56 9.11
C ILE A 167 -16.15 4.90 7.75
N LEU A 168 -15.11 4.84 6.92
CA LEU A 168 -15.11 4.19 5.61
C LEU A 168 -14.24 2.92 5.68
N CYS A 169 -14.88 1.76 5.84
CA CYS A 169 -14.19 0.48 5.91
C CYS A 169 -14.45 -0.36 4.67
N GLY A 170 -13.40 -0.94 4.09
CA GLY A 170 -13.48 -1.91 3.00
C GLY A 170 -12.65 -1.56 1.77
N ALA A 171 -12.32 -2.58 0.99
CA ALA A 171 -11.49 -2.44 -0.21
C ALA A 171 -12.18 -1.67 -1.36
N GLU A 172 -13.49 -1.41 -1.27
CA GLU A 172 -14.19 -0.47 -2.15
C GLU A 172 -13.67 0.97 -2.03
N TYR A 173 -13.12 1.33 -0.86
CA TYR A 173 -12.51 2.63 -0.59
C TYR A 173 -11.00 2.68 -0.88
N ALA A 174 -10.41 1.60 -1.41
CA ALA A 174 -8.98 1.54 -1.71
C ALA A 174 -8.53 2.68 -2.63
N LEU A 175 -7.46 3.36 -2.21
CA LEU A 175 -6.87 4.50 -2.90
C LEU A 175 -5.96 4.04 -4.04
N LEU A 176 -6.58 3.52 -5.10
CA LEU A 176 -5.89 3.06 -6.30
C LEU A 176 -5.66 4.20 -7.29
N ARG A 177 -4.49 4.18 -7.95
CA ARG A 177 -4.22 5.09 -9.07
C ARG A 177 -5.31 4.93 -10.15
N PRO A 178 -5.74 6.02 -10.83
CA PRO A 178 -6.79 5.96 -11.84
C PRO A 178 -6.55 4.93 -12.96
N GLU A 179 -5.27 4.66 -13.29
CA GLU A 179 -4.90 3.67 -14.30
C GLU A 179 -5.49 2.26 -14.04
N PHE A 180 -5.68 1.85 -12.78
CA PHE A 180 -6.21 0.51 -12.49
C PHE A 180 -7.67 0.38 -12.90
N SER A 181 -8.49 1.41 -12.70
CA SER A 181 -9.87 1.39 -13.18
C SER A 181 -9.94 1.57 -14.70
N GLN A 182 -9.02 2.33 -15.30
CA GLN A 182 -8.91 2.50 -16.75
C GLN A 182 -8.53 1.20 -17.48
N TRP A 183 -7.64 0.38 -16.91
CA TRP A 183 -7.22 -0.91 -17.49
C TRP A 183 -8.17 -2.06 -17.16
N ARG A 184 -9.16 -1.85 -16.28
CA ARG A 184 -10.03 -2.93 -15.79
C ARG A 184 -10.81 -3.61 -16.90
N GLU A 185 -11.44 -2.85 -17.79
CA GLU A 185 -12.27 -3.42 -18.87
C GLU A 185 -11.45 -4.33 -19.80
N TYR A 186 -10.31 -3.83 -20.30
CA TYR A 186 -9.36 -4.64 -21.07
C TYR A 186 -8.91 -5.89 -20.31
N SER A 187 -8.58 -5.75 -19.02
CA SER A 187 -8.12 -6.88 -18.18
C SER A 187 -9.21 -7.96 -18.06
N LEU A 188 -10.47 -7.57 -17.94
CA LEU A 188 -11.60 -8.48 -17.86
C LEU A 188 -11.78 -9.29 -19.14
N GLU A 189 -11.88 -8.60 -20.28
CA GLU A 189 -12.07 -9.22 -21.60
C GLU A 189 -10.95 -10.21 -21.92
N ARG A 190 -9.70 -9.78 -21.71
CA ARG A 190 -8.51 -10.60 -21.96
C ARG A 190 -8.47 -11.87 -21.11
N ARG A 191 -9.10 -11.87 -19.93
CA ARG A 191 -9.07 -13.01 -19.00
C ARG A 191 -10.15 -14.04 -19.24
N GLU A 192 -11.16 -13.78 -20.07
CA GLU A 192 -12.23 -14.76 -20.35
C GLU A 192 -11.68 -16.11 -20.88
N ASN A 193 -10.60 -16.04 -21.64
CA ASN A 193 -9.92 -17.18 -22.28
C ASN A 193 -8.43 -17.28 -21.89
N SER A 194 -8.04 -16.79 -20.71
CA SER A 194 -6.63 -16.79 -20.29
C SER A 194 -6.08 -18.19 -20.04
N GLN A 195 -4.84 -18.41 -20.50
CA GLN A 195 -4.00 -19.55 -20.14
C GLN A 195 -2.74 -19.00 -19.48
N LEU A 196 -2.14 -19.74 -18.55
CA LEU A 196 -0.91 -19.31 -17.88
C LEU A 196 0.26 -19.18 -18.88
N LYS A 197 0.47 -17.98 -19.41
CA LYS A 197 1.53 -17.64 -20.38
C LYS A 197 2.39 -16.47 -19.92
N HIS A 198 1.92 -15.70 -18.96
CA HIS A 198 2.66 -14.57 -18.40
C HIS A 198 2.52 -14.51 -16.88
N LEU A 199 3.62 -14.77 -16.18
CA LEU A 199 3.75 -14.63 -14.74
C LEU A 199 4.34 -13.26 -14.39
N LEU A 200 3.68 -12.55 -13.49
CA LEU A 200 4.18 -11.30 -12.92
C LEU A 200 4.73 -11.55 -11.52
N ILE A 201 5.91 -11.04 -11.21
CA ILE A 201 6.47 -11.06 -9.87
C ILE A 201 6.65 -9.60 -9.42
N ASN A 202 5.97 -9.22 -8.34
CA ASN A 202 6.07 -7.87 -7.78
C ASN A 202 5.82 -7.89 -6.26
N LEU A 203 6.89 -7.73 -5.47
CA LEU A 203 6.85 -7.74 -4.01
C LEU A 203 6.78 -6.34 -3.39
N GLY A 204 6.52 -5.32 -4.19
CA GLY A 204 6.46 -3.92 -3.76
C GLY A 204 7.78 -3.17 -3.97
N GLY A 205 7.92 -2.02 -3.32
CA GLY A 205 8.94 -1.03 -3.68
C GLY A 205 10.38 -1.40 -3.30
N VAL A 206 10.60 -2.15 -2.21
CA VAL A 206 11.95 -2.28 -1.63
C VAL A 206 12.51 -3.71 -1.74
N ASP A 207 11.70 -4.75 -1.52
CA ASP A 207 12.16 -6.15 -1.45
C ASP A 207 13.43 -6.33 -0.59
N LYS A 208 13.44 -5.78 0.63
CA LYS A 208 14.65 -5.67 1.46
C LYS A 208 15.34 -7.02 1.74
N ASP A 209 14.57 -8.11 1.78
CA ASP A 209 15.05 -9.45 2.14
C ASP A 209 15.36 -10.34 0.91
N ASN A 210 15.38 -9.75 -0.30
CA ASN A 210 15.66 -10.43 -1.58
C ASN A 210 14.74 -11.63 -1.85
N ILE A 211 13.46 -11.48 -1.55
CA ILE A 211 12.46 -12.54 -1.68
C ILE A 211 12.21 -12.84 -3.16
N THR A 212 12.39 -11.86 -4.05
CA THR A 212 12.32 -12.06 -5.50
C THR A 212 13.28 -13.15 -5.96
N THR A 213 14.51 -13.18 -5.45
CA THR A 213 15.48 -14.23 -5.79
C THR A 213 15.03 -15.60 -5.29
N GLN A 214 14.47 -15.68 -4.08
CA GLN A 214 13.94 -16.94 -3.53
C GLN A 214 12.79 -17.48 -4.40
N ILE A 215 11.90 -16.61 -4.88
CA ILE A 215 10.83 -16.99 -5.81
C ILE A 215 11.42 -17.52 -7.12
N LEU A 216 12.38 -16.82 -7.73
CA LEU A 216 13.01 -17.27 -8.98
C LEU A 216 13.70 -18.63 -8.82
N ILE A 217 14.34 -18.89 -7.68
CA ILE A 217 14.94 -20.20 -7.36
C ILE A 217 13.85 -21.29 -7.27
N ALA A 218 12.78 -21.04 -6.51
CA ALA A 218 11.67 -21.99 -6.38
C ALA A 218 10.99 -22.28 -7.73
N LEU A 219 10.87 -21.27 -8.60
CA LEU A 219 10.28 -21.42 -9.94
C LEU A 219 11.07 -22.39 -10.82
N LYS A 220 12.40 -22.50 -10.68
CA LYS A 220 13.22 -23.48 -11.42
C LYS A 220 12.82 -24.94 -11.13
N GLN A 221 12.15 -25.19 -10.00
CA GLN A 221 11.68 -26.52 -9.60
C GLN A 221 10.25 -26.83 -10.06
N CYS A 222 9.59 -25.88 -10.75
CA CYS A 222 8.20 -26.01 -11.18
C CYS A 222 8.09 -26.57 -12.59
N ALA A 223 7.04 -27.36 -12.86
CA ALA A 223 6.70 -27.83 -14.19
C ALA A 223 5.73 -26.85 -14.87
N LEU A 224 6.25 -25.67 -15.26
CA LEU A 224 5.45 -24.62 -15.90
C LEU A 224 5.49 -24.72 -17.44
N PRO A 225 4.52 -24.12 -18.16
CA PRO A 225 4.50 -24.11 -19.63
C PRO A 225 5.81 -23.58 -20.23
N SER A 226 6.27 -24.21 -21.32
CA SER A 226 7.54 -23.85 -21.97
C SER A 226 7.56 -22.42 -22.52
N GLU A 227 6.41 -21.94 -22.97
CA GLU A 227 6.21 -20.60 -23.53
C GLU A 227 5.92 -19.52 -22.47
N LEU A 228 5.98 -19.87 -21.18
CA LEU A 228 5.77 -18.92 -20.10
C LEU A 228 6.79 -17.79 -20.19
N LYS A 229 6.30 -16.56 -20.05
CA LYS A 229 7.12 -15.36 -19.84
C LYS A 229 7.01 -14.96 -18.38
N ILE A 230 8.12 -14.48 -17.82
CA ILE A 230 8.17 -13.95 -16.45
C ILE A 230 8.55 -12.49 -16.55
N THR A 231 7.76 -11.61 -15.94
CA THR A 231 8.14 -10.21 -15.73
C THR A 231 8.29 -9.98 -14.24
N VAL A 232 9.49 -9.57 -13.85
CA VAL A 232 9.82 -9.15 -12.49
C VAL A 232 9.81 -7.64 -12.46
N VAL A 233 8.98 -7.07 -11.58
CA VAL A 233 8.92 -5.62 -11.34
C VAL A 233 9.58 -5.34 -9.99
N MET A 234 10.57 -4.44 -9.99
CA MET A 234 11.22 -3.96 -8.77
C MET A 234 11.13 -2.43 -8.66
N GLY A 235 11.11 -1.91 -7.44
CA GLY A 235 11.23 -0.47 -7.22
C GLY A 235 12.63 0.04 -7.55
N GLY A 236 12.74 1.32 -7.93
CA GLY A 236 14.01 1.95 -8.32
C GLY A 236 15.07 1.98 -7.21
N THR A 237 14.65 1.85 -5.96
CA THR A 237 15.50 1.86 -4.77
C THR A 237 15.74 0.45 -4.19
N ALA A 238 15.27 -0.60 -4.85
CA ALA A 238 15.48 -1.97 -4.38
C ALA A 238 16.97 -2.34 -4.41
N PRO A 239 17.54 -2.89 -3.33
CA PRO A 239 18.99 -3.13 -3.24
C PRO A 239 19.47 -4.29 -4.13
N TRP A 240 18.58 -5.23 -4.47
CA TRP A 240 18.94 -6.50 -5.14
C TRP A 240 18.74 -6.52 -6.66
N ILE A 241 18.59 -5.35 -7.30
CA ILE A 241 18.27 -5.26 -8.74
C ILE A 241 19.31 -5.98 -9.60
N LYS A 242 20.60 -5.88 -9.25
CA LYS A 242 21.68 -6.49 -10.05
C LYS A 242 21.65 -8.00 -9.94
N GLU A 243 21.49 -8.51 -8.72
CA GLU A 243 21.42 -9.92 -8.39
C GLU A 243 20.20 -10.57 -9.06
N VAL A 244 19.03 -9.93 -9.00
CA VAL A 244 17.80 -10.42 -9.64
C VAL A 244 17.93 -10.43 -11.16
N ARG A 245 18.57 -9.42 -11.76
CA ARG A 245 18.87 -9.42 -13.21
C ARG A 245 19.79 -10.56 -13.62
N GLN A 246 20.80 -10.87 -12.82
CA GLN A 246 21.69 -12.00 -13.09
C GLN A 246 20.92 -13.31 -13.02
N GLN A 247 20.15 -13.53 -11.95
CA GLN A 247 19.34 -14.73 -11.77
C GLN A 247 18.31 -14.92 -12.90
N ALA A 248 17.73 -13.83 -13.41
CA ALA A 248 16.78 -13.85 -14.52
C ALA A 248 17.36 -14.41 -15.82
N GLN A 249 18.67 -14.22 -16.07
CA GLN A 249 19.35 -14.77 -17.24
C GLN A 249 19.49 -16.30 -17.17
N ASP A 250 19.52 -16.85 -15.95
CA ASP A 250 19.68 -18.27 -15.69
C ASP A 250 18.33 -19.01 -15.57
N MET A 251 17.21 -18.35 -15.90
CA MET A 251 15.88 -18.95 -15.87
C MET A 251 15.62 -19.77 -17.15
N PRO A 252 14.91 -20.90 -17.07
CA PRO A 252 14.52 -21.66 -18.26
C PRO A 252 13.42 -20.96 -19.09
N TRP A 253 12.82 -19.89 -18.56
CA TRP A 253 11.81 -19.06 -19.22
C TRP A 253 12.35 -17.67 -19.53
N THR A 254 11.80 -17.04 -20.57
CA THR A 254 12.08 -15.62 -20.86
C THR A 254 11.69 -14.78 -19.65
N THR A 255 12.69 -14.26 -18.95
CA THR A 255 12.52 -13.51 -17.70
C THR A 255 13.04 -12.09 -17.87
N GLU A 256 12.15 -11.11 -17.80
CA GLU A 256 12.48 -9.69 -17.91
C GLU A 256 12.42 -9.03 -16.52
N VAL A 257 13.43 -8.22 -16.18
CA VAL A 257 13.46 -7.45 -14.94
C VAL A 257 13.31 -5.96 -15.26
N VAL A 258 12.13 -5.42 -14.98
CA VAL A 258 11.81 -3.99 -15.17
C VAL A 258 11.84 -3.27 -13.83
N VAL A 259 12.33 -2.03 -13.84
CA VAL A 259 12.61 -1.26 -12.61
C VAL A 259 11.93 0.10 -12.68
N GLY A 260 11.25 0.49 -11.60
CA GLY A 260 10.66 1.83 -11.48
C GLY A 260 9.60 2.13 -12.53
N VAL A 261 8.76 1.14 -12.84
CA VAL A 261 7.73 1.25 -13.88
C VAL A 261 6.60 2.19 -13.46
N ASN A 262 6.06 2.93 -14.43
CA ASN A 262 4.92 3.82 -14.25
C ASN A 262 3.62 3.27 -14.87
N ASN A 263 3.66 2.07 -15.47
CA ASN A 263 2.54 1.40 -16.15
C ASN A 263 2.17 0.08 -15.46
N MET A 264 2.11 0.05 -14.13
CA MET A 264 1.87 -1.18 -13.36
C MET A 264 0.52 -1.82 -13.70
N ALA A 265 -0.52 -1.01 -13.92
CA ALA A 265 -1.84 -1.50 -14.30
C ALA A 265 -1.82 -2.24 -15.65
N GLU A 266 -1.06 -1.76 -16.63
CA GLU A 266 -0.86 -2.42 -17.92
C GLU A 266 -0.16 -3.78 -17.76
N LEU A 267 0.93 -3.81 -16.99
CA LEU A 267 1.68 -5.04 -16.73
C LEU A 267 0.78 -6.08 -16.06
N MET A 268 0.05 -5.70 -15.01
CA MET A 268 -0.91 -6.57 -14.33
C MET A 268 -2.03 -7.05 -15.27
N ALA A 269 -2.59 -6.16 -16.09
CA ALA A 269 -3.66 -6.49 -17.02
C ALA A 269 -3.23 -7.48 -18.12
N LYS A 270 -1.95 -7.45 -18.52
CA LYS A 270 -1.39 -8.36 -19.52
C LYS A 270 -0.97 -9.72 -18.94
N SER A 271 -0.71 -9.80 -17.63
CA SER A 271 -0.31 -11.03 -16.96
C SER A 271 -1.47 -11.97 -16.61
N ASP A 272 -1.20 -13.26 -16.50
CA ASP A 272 -2.16 -14.33 -16.19
C ASP A 272 -2.21 -14.69 -14.70
N LEU A 273 -1.06 -14.60 -14.04
CA LEU A 273 -0.87 -14.90 -12.63
C LEU A 273 0.14 -13.92 -12.05
N ALA A 274 -0.07 -13.49 -10.82
CA ALA A 274 0.91 -12.73 -10.06
C ALA A 274 1.43 -13.53 -8.87
N ILE A 275 2.71 -13.35 -8.56
CA ILE A 275 3.28 -13.62 -7.23
C ILE A 275 3.63 -12.25 -6.63
N GLY A 276 3.00 -11.91 -5.51
CA GLY A 276 3.14 -10.58 -4.92
C GLY A 276 3.07 -10.57 -3.40
N ALA A 277 3.45 -9.44 -2.79
CA ALA A 277 3.28 -9.26 -1.36
C ALA A 277 1.79 -9.10 -0.99
N ALA A 278 1.42 -9.51 0.22
CA ALA A 278 0.07 -9.36 0.78
C ALA A 278 -0.21 -7.94 1.35
N GLY A 279 0.30 -6.89 0.68
CA GLY A 279 0.08 -5.50 1.05
C GLY A 279 -1.02 -4.82 0.23
N SER A 280 -0.96 -3.48 0.13
CA SER A 280 -1.93 -2.66 -0.62
C SER A 280 -1.99 -2.98 -2.13
N THR A 281 -0.93 -3.54 -2.72
CA THR A 281 -0.92 -4.00 -4.12
C THR A 281 -1.90 -5.16 -4.36
N SER A 282 -2.42 -5.81 -3.31
CA SER A 282 -3.50 -6.79 -3.42
C SER A 282 -4.78 -6.18 -4.01
N TRP A 283 -5.09 -4.93 -3.66
CA TRP A 283 -6.25 -4.21 -4.17
C TRP A 283 -6.12 -3.88 -5.66
N GLU A 284 -4.91 -3.55 -6.11
CA GLU A 284 -4.59 -3.36 -7.53
C GLU A 284 -4.84 -4.63 -8.35
N ARG A 285 -4.32 -5.76 -7.87
CA ARG A 285 -4.52 -7.08 -8.52
C ARG A 285 -6.00 -7.47 -8.53
N CYS A 286 -6.71 -7.23 -7.43
CA CYS A 286 -8.15 -7.48 -7.35
C CYS A 286 -8.97 -6.59 -8.29
N CYS A 287 -8.60 -5.31 -8.40
CA CYS A 287 -9.21 -4.37 -9.34
C CYS A 287 -9.09 -4.84 -10.80
N LEU A 288 -8.01 -5.54 -11.15
CA LEU A 288 -7.79 -6.06 -12.49
C LEU A 288 -8.25 -7.51 -12.65
N GLY A 289 -8.75 -8.15 -11.60
CA GLY A 289 -9.12 -9.57 -11.60
C GLY A 289 -7.93 -10.50 -11.83
N LEU A 290 -6.72 -10.10 -11.45
CA LEU A 290 -5.50 -10.86 -11.63
C LEU A 290 -5.38 -11.94 -10.53
N PRO A 291 -5.48 -13.24 -10.88
CA PRO A 291 -5.22 -14.32 -9.94
C PRO A 291 -3.83 -14.15 -9.30
N SER A 292 -3.74 -14.43 -8.00
CA SER A 292 -2.53 -14.10 -7.23
C SER A 292 -2.13 -15.21 -6.27
N ILE A 293 -0.84 -15.51 -6.22
CA ILE A 293 -0.19 -16.13 -5.07
C ILE A 293 0.42 -15.00 -4.25
N MET A 294 0.08 -14.91 -2.97
CA MET A 294 0.55 -13.87 -2.08
C MET A 294 1.56 -14.41 -1.09
N VAL A 295 2.67 -13.70 -0.94
CA VAL A 295 3.68 -13.97 0.08
C VAL A 295 3.48 -12.98 1.23
N VAL A 296 3.32 -13.48 2.44
CA VAL A 296 3.29 -12.65 3.65
C VAL A 296 4.72 -12.26 4.02
N LEU A 297 5.01 -10.96 3.95
CA LEU A 297 6.36 -10.41 4.20
C LEU A 297 6.49 -9.68 5.55
N ALA A 298 5.37 -9.38 6.20
CA ALA A 298 5.33 -8.67 7.47
C ALA A 298 4.05 -9.02 8.24
N ASP A 299 4.07 -8.86 9.56
CA ASP A 299 2.97 -9.28 10.43
C ASP A 299 1.65 -8.59 10.11
N ASN A 300 1.71 -7.30 9.75
CA ASN A 300 0.55 -6.50 9.35
C ASN A 300 -0.10 -6.94 8.01
N GLN A 301 0.52 -7.86 7.26
CA GLN A 301 -0.04 -8.41 6.02
C GLN A 301 -0.85 -9.70 6.26
N ASN A 302 -0.79 -10.29 7.45
CA ASN A 302 -1.46 -11.57 7.74
C ASN A 302 -2.98 -11.50 7.57
N LEU A 303 -3.62 -10.39 7.98
CA LEU A 303 -5.06 -10.21 7.85
C LEU A 303 -5.47 -10.21 6.37
N ILE A 304 -4.84 -9.36 5.56
CA ILE A 304 -5.07 -9.27 4.11
C ILE A 304 -4.87 -10.64 3.45
N ALA A 305 -3.78 -11.33 3.80
CA ALA A 305 -3.47 -12.64 3.25
C ALA A 305 -4.54 -13.69 3.55
N LYS A 306 -4.93 -13.79 4.83
CA LYS A 306 -5.94 -14.73 5.31
C LYS A 306 -7.30 -14.45 4.68
N ASP A 307 -7.73 -13.20 4.63
CA ASP A 307 -9.09 -12.85 4.19
C ASP A 307 -9.27 -13.04 2.69
N LEU A 308 -8.28 -12.63 1.88
CA LEU A 308 -8.31 -12.90 0.44
C LEU A 308 -8.16 -14.38 0.10
N HIS A 309 -7.41 -15.14 0.90
CA HIS A 309 -7.31 -16.58 0.76
C HIS A 309 -8.64 -17.27 1.03
N ASN A 310 -9.26 -16.98 2.18
CA ASN A 310 -10.55 -17.54 2.56
C ASN A 310 -11.68 -17.13 1.60
N TRP A 311 -11.61 -15.92 1.05
CA TRP A 311 -12.54 -15.45 0.01
C TRP A 311 -12.37 -16.19 -1.32
N GLY A 312 -11.21 -16.79 -1.55
CA GLY A 312 -10.84 -17.49 -2.78
C GLY A 312 -10.31 -16.57 -3.87
N ALA A 313 -9.94 -15.31 -3.56
CA ALA A 313 -9.34 -14.38 -4.53
C ALA A 313 -7.85 -14.62 -4.76
N ALA A 314 -7.17 -15.28 -3.82
CA ALA A 314 -5.74 -15.53 -3.88
C ALA A 314 -5.35 -16.80 -3.10
N ILE A 315 -4.13 -17.29 -3.33
CA ILE A 315 -3.51 -18.31 -2.49
C ILE A 315 -2.43 -17.63 -1.65
N SER A 316 -2.47 -17.73 -0.33
CA SER A 316 -1.44 -17.13 0.54
C SER A 316 -0.43 -18.16 1.04
N ILE A 317 0.85 -17.79 1.04
CA ILE A 317 1.93 -18.54 1.66
C ILE A 317 2.77 -17.62 2.56
N GLN A 318 3.42 -18.21 3.55
CA GLN A 318 4.42 -17.52 4.37
C GLN A 318 5.75 -17.45 3.62
N GLN A 319 6.58 -16.46 3.92
CA GLN A 319 7.92 -16.32 3.31
C GLN A 319 8.76 -17.61 3.42
N LYS A 320 8.76 -18.24 4.60
CA LYS A 320 9.49 -19.50 4.85
C LYS A 320 8.99 -20.70 4.04
N GLU A 321 7.80 -20.58 3.44
CA GLU A 321 7.15 -21.64 2.68
C GLU A 321 7.40 -21.53 1.17
N ILE A 322 8.07 -20.47 0.70
CA ILE A 322 8.29 -20.24 -0.74
C ILE A 322 8.94 -21.45 -1.41
N GLU A 323 10.04 -21.97 -0.86
CA GLU A 323 10.78 -23.06 -1.49
C GLU A 323 9.96 -24.36 -1.60
N HIS A 324 9.10 -24.65 -0.61
CA HIS A 324 8.40 -25.92 -0.51
C HIS A 324 6.98 -25.87 -1.08
N ASN A 325 6.23 -24.80 -0.79
CA ASN A 325 4.82 -24.70 -1.12
C ASN A 325 4.60 -24.08 -2.51
N LEU A 326 5.45 -23.15 -2.95
CA LEU A 326 5.25 -22.48 -4.25
C LEU A 326 5.27 -23.48 -5.41
N PRO A 327 6.22 -24.43 -5.51
CA PRO A 327 6.20 -25.42 -6.60
C PRO A 327 4.97 -26.32 -6.56
N PHE A 328 4.55 -26.74 -5.35
CA PHE A 328 3.36 -27.56 -5.18
C PHE A 328 2.09 -26.82 -5.65
N ILE A 329 1.91 -25.57 -5.24
CA ILE A 329 0.78 -24.73 -5.62
C ILE A 329 0.74 -24.53 -7.14
N LEU A 330 1.87 -24.19 -7.75
CA LEU A 330 1.96 -23.94 -9.18
C LEU A 330 1.70 -25.19 -10.02
N ASN A 331 2.18 -26.36 -9.58
CA ASN A 331 1.94 -27.61 -10.29
C ASN A 331 0.48 -28.09 -10.22
N GLN A 332 -0.27 -27.65 -9.20
CA GLN A 332 -1.69 -28.00 -9.04
C GLN A 332 -2.64 -26.97 -9.67
N LEU A 333 -2.11 -25.83 -10.10
CA LEU A 333 -2.87 -24.68 -10.54
C LEU A 333 -3.50 -24.93 -11.92
N SER A 334 -4.82 -25.11 -11.92
CA SER A 334 -5.63 -25.35 -13.12
C SER A 334 -6.27 -24.07 -13.65
N THR A 335 -6.65 -24.07 -14.94
CA THR A 335 -7.41 -22.97 -15.56
C THR A 335 -8.72 -22.68 -14.83
N SER A 336 -9.39 -23.69 -14.27
CA SER A 336 -10.62 -23.50 -13.49
C SER A 336 -10.37 -22.80 -12.16
N GLN A 337 -9.26 -23.10 -11.48
CA GLN A 337 -8.85 -22.39 -10.26
C GLN A 337 -8.45 -20.94 -10.56
N LEU A 338 -7.70 -20.68 -11.64
CA LEU A 338 -7.39 -19.32 -12.08
C LEU A 338 -8.66 -18.52 -12.34
N LYS A 339 -9.62 -19.10 -13.06
CA LYS A 339 -10.92 -18.46 -13.34
C LYS A 339 -11.74 -18.22 -12.07
N HIS A 340 -11.69 -19.15 -11.11
CA HIS A 340 -12.33 -18.97 -9.81
C HIS A 340 -11.72 -17.79 -9.05
N MET A 341 -10.39 -17.74 -8.94
CA MET A 341 -9.69 -16.64 -8.27
C MET A 341 -9.98 -15.29 -8.92
N GLN A 342 -9.97 -15.23 -10.26
CA GLN A 342 -10.38 -14.03 -11.00
C GLN A 342 -11.79 -13.57 -10.58
N CYS A 343 -12.79 -14.45 -10.64
CA CYS A 343 -14.17 -14.11 -10.28
C CYS A 343 -14.28 -13.57 -8.85
N LYS A 344 -13.54 -14.16 -7.90
CA LYS A 344 -13.50 -13.72 -6.50
C LYS A 344 -12.78 -12.39 -6.32
N ALA A 345 -11.64 -12.21 -6.97
CA ALA A 345 -10.84 -10.99 -6.93
C ALA A 345 -11.63 -9.78 -7.44
N LEU A 346 -12.44 -9.95 -8.48
CA LEU A 346 -13.28 -8.89 -9.06
C LEU A 346 -14.40 -8.39 -8.14
N GLN A 347 -14.78 -9.19 -7.14
CA GLN A 347 -15.79 -8.85 -6.14
C GLN A 347 -15.20 -8.00 -5.00
N VAL A 348 -13.87 -7.95 -4.85
CA VAL A 348 -13.19 -7.23 -3.76
C VAL A 348 -13.23 -5.72 -3.98
N THR A 349 -12.87 -5.24 -5.18
CA THR A 349 -12.88 -3.80 -5.47
C THR A 349 -13.02 -3.50 -6.95
N LYS A 350 -13.60 -2.34 -7.25
CA LYS A 350 -13.71 -1.77 -8.60
C LYS A 350 -12.67 -0.68 -8.87
N GLY A 351 -11.84 -0.32 -7.88
CA GLY A 351 -10.86 0.77 -7.99
C GLY A 351 -11.50 2.16 -8.05
N LEU A 352 -12.63 2.36 -7.36
CA LEU A 352 -13.36 3.63 -7.32
C LEU A 352 -13.17 4.38 -5.99
N GLY A 353 -12.34 3.87 -5.07
CA GLY A 353 -12.21 4.38 -3.71
C GLY A 353 -11.86 5.86 -3.64
N VAL A 354 -10.92 6.32 -4.48
CA VAL A 354 -10.58 7.75 -4.58
C VAL A 354 -11.81 8.59 -4.95
N LYS A 355 -12.60 8.18 -5.95
CA LYS A 355 -13.79 8.92 -6.39
C LYS A 355 -14.83 9.02 -5.26
N ILE A 356 -15.02 7.92 -4.53
CA ILE A 356 -15.94 7.84 -3.40
C ILE A 356 -15.44 8.72 -2.25
N LEU A 357 -14.19 8.59 -1.83
CA LEU A 357 -13.61 9.40 -0.75
C LEU A 357 -13.73 10.90 -1.04
N LEU A 358 -13.49 11.32 -2.28
CA LEU A 358 -13.60 12.72 -2.65
C LEU A 358 -15.03 13.29 -2.52
N SER A 359 -16.09 12.47 -2.47
CA SER A 359 -17.43 13.00 -2.16
C SER A 359 -17.58 13.35 -0.67
N TYR A 360 -16.82 12.70 0.22
CA TYR A 360 -16.80 13.00 1.65
C TYR A 360 -15.93 14.22 1.98
N ILE A 361 -14.82 14.39 1.26
CA ILE A 361 -13.93 15.54 1.46
C ILE A 361 -14.55 16.83 0.87
N ASN A 362 -15.26 16.74 -0.26
CA ASN A 362 -15.78 17.91 -0.98
C ASN A 362 -17.23 18.29 -0.67
N SER A 363 -18.06 17.40 -0.11
CA SER A 363 -19.50 17.63 0.13
C SER A 363 -19.82 18.88 0.96
N GLU A 364 -18.81 19.48 1.61
CA GLU A 364 -18.97 20.66 2.44
C GLU A 364 -18.26 21.92 1.94
N SER A 365 -17.52 21.84 0.84
CA SER A 365 -16.96 23.05 0.20
C SER A 365 -18.05 23.89 -0.48
N ASP A 366 -19.19 23.28 -0.82
CA ASP A 366 -20.32 23.91 -1.50
C ASP A 366 -21.39 24.47 -0.54
N LEU A 367 -21.15 24.44 0.78
CA LEU A 367 -22.08 24.91 1.83
C LEU A 367 -21.67 26.25 2.49
N CYS A 368 -20.72 26.99 1.90
CA CYS A 368 -20.37 28.36 2.33
C CYS A 368 -20.78 29.40 1.28
#